data_AF-A0A8T1V3C0-F1
#
_entry.id   AF-A0A8T1V3C0-F1
#
_cell.length_a   1.000
_cell.length_b   1.000
_cell.length_c   1.000
_cell.angle_alpha   90.00
_cell.angle_beta   90.00
_cell.angle_gamma   90.00
#
_symmetry.space_group_name_H-M   'P 1'
#
loop_
_entity.id
_entity.type
_entity.pdbx_description
1 polymer ?
#
loop_
_entity_poly.entity_id
_entity_poly.type
_entity_poly.pdbx_seq_one_letter_code
_entity_poly.pdbx_strand_id
1 'polypeptide(L)'
;MSGVESMGDGDVRERLLPARPRHTSQDEEEGDTFTHEELLHSIGSFSAVVWPVAVTMLLASFVSLNVEDPASAKALAEAYLIYGPETDKGASTGTKVTDALVNALAIVSFFLVATFVIVCCYKFNFNRMLIGYMMFSSAMLLGMLGGNMLVIVIAKFEIPVDVFTLLFAMYNFSVVGVLSIFYQKGTPMWLTQTYLVATSVIMAWQLGQFPEWSTWALVIVLAFYDLCAVLTPCGPLKWLVNLVQQEGRPLPGMFVRD
;
A
#
# COMPACT_ATOMS: atom_id res chain seq x y z
N MET A 1 -56.52 9.48 79.08
CA MET A 1 -56.38 8.29 78.20
C MET A 1 -57.38 8.42 77.06
N SER A 2 -56.85 8.37 75.83
CA SER A 2 -57.48 7.90 74.58
C SER A 2 -58.64 8.67 73.92
N GLY A 3 -58.51 8.82 72.58
CA GLY A 3 -59.53 9.24 71.61
C GLY A 3 -58.95 10.25 70.62
N VAL A 4 -58.25 9.84 69.55
CA VAL A 4 -58.76 9.56 68.18
C VAL A 4 -59.72 10.65 67.67
N GLU A 5 -59.26 11.44 66.69
CA GLU A 5 -60.11 11.98 65.63
C GLU A 5 -59.31 12.16 64.33
N SER A 6 -59.97 11.78 63.24
CA SER A 6 -59.50 11.57 61.88
C SER A 6 -59.53 12.88 61.07
N MET A 7 -58.53 13.14 60.24
CA MET A 7 -58.60 14.23 59.25
C MET A 7 -57.87 13.88 57.94
N GLY A 8 -58.67 13.52 56.93
CA GLY A 8 -58.57 14.08 55.57
C GLY A 8 -57.50 13.54 54.62
N ASP A 9 -57.78 12.40 54.00
CA ASP A 9 -57.08 11.84 52.82
C ASP A 9 -57.39 12.63 51.51
N GLY A 10 -57.18 13.95 51.53
CA GLY A 10 -57.54 14.84 50.42
C GLY A 10 -56.42 15.77 49.93
N ASP A 11 -55.41 16.03 50.74
CA ASP A 11 -54.49 17.17 50.52
C ASP A 11 -53.09 16.75 50.01
N VAL A 12 -52.88 15.46 49.72
CA VAL A 12 -51.56 14.92 49.30
C VAL A 12 -51.50 14.67 47.78
N ARG A 13 -52.65 14.51 47.11
CA ARG A 13 -52.70 14.13 45.69
C ARG A 13 -52.39 15.27 44.70
N GLU A 14 -52.41 16.54 45.13
CA GLU A 14 -52.20 17.68 44.24
C GLU A 14 -50.74 18.15 44.15
N ARG A 15 -49.82 17.61 44.97
CA ARG A 15 -48.39 17.97 44.97
C ARG A 15 -47.46 16.96 44.28
N LEU A 16 -48.02 15.91 43.65
CA LEU A 16 -47.26 14.83 42.99
C LEU A 16 -47.28 14.89 41.46
N LEU A 17 -47.56 16.04 40.86
CA LEU A 17 -47.36 16.25 39.42
C LEU A 17 -46.04 17.00 39.16
N PRO A 18 -44.91 16.30 38.94
CA PRO A 18 -43.83 16.88 38.16
C PRO A 18 -44.32 17.08 36.72
N ALA A 19 -44.00 18.26 36.19
CA ALA A 19 -44.47 18.78 34.92
C ALA A 19 -44.30 17.79 33.76
N ARG A 20 -45.35 17.70 32.94
CA ARG A 20 -45.33 17.12 31.59
C ARG A 20 -44.02 17.52 30.88
N PRO A 21 -43.14 16.58 30.47
CA PRO A 21 -42.06 16.95 29.59
C PRO A 21 -42.69 17.46 28.28
N ARG A 22 -42.29 18.67 27.89
CA ARG A 22 -42.60 19.23 26.58
C ARG A 22 -42.04 18.26 25.54
N HIS A 23 -42.90 17.62 24.77
CA HIS A 23 -42.51 16.95 23.53
C HIS A 23 -42.64 17.97 22.40
N THR A 24 -41.66 18.88 22.32
CA THR A 24 -41.36 19.87 21.26
C THR A 24 -40.23 20.72 21.86
N SER A 25 -38.95 20.62 21.51
CA SER A 25 -38.35 20.53 20.17
C SER A 25 -36.86 20.12 20.29
N GLN A 26 -36.56 18.97 20.90
CA GLN A 26 -35.15 18.54 21.12
C GLN A 26 -34.78 17.21 20.47
N ASP A 27 -35.70 16.59 19.72
CA ASP A 27 -35.47 15.30 19.06
C ASP A 27 -35.11 15.42 17.56
N GLU A 28 -34.90 16.64 17.04
CA GLU A 28 -34.43 16.85 15.66
C GLU A 28 -32.91 17.14 15.57
N GLU A 29 -32.21 17.35 16.69
CA GLU A 29 -30.74 17.54 16.69
C GLU A 29 -29.94 16.27 17.05
N GLU A 30 -30.55 15.24 17.67
CA GLU A 30 -29.86 13.97 17.99
C GLU A 30 -29.70 13.04 16.77
N GLY A 31 -30.49 13.22 15.71
CA GLY A 31 -30.37 12.43 14.46
C GLY A 31 -29.25 12.90 13.52
N ASP A 32 -28.89 14.18 13.55
CA ASP A 32 -27.85 14.76 12.68
C ASP A 32 -26.45 14.69 13.31
N THR A 33 -26.38 14.69 14.65
CA THR A 33 -25.11 14.62 15.39
C THR A 33 -24.44 13.25 15.24
N PHE A 34 -25.20 12.15 15.30
CA PHE A 34 -24.66 10.79 15.08
C PHE A 34 -24.08 10.61 13.67
N THR A 35 -24.73 11.21 12.66
CA THR A 35 -24.28 11.16 11.25
C THR A 35 -23.01 12.01 11.03
N HIS A 36 -22.94 13.21 11.62
CA HIS A 36 -21.78 14.09 11.47
C HIS A 36 -20.52 13.54 12.13
N GLU A 37 -20.61 12.91 13.31
CA GLU A 37 -19.46 12.30 13.98
C GLU A 37 -18.93 11.06 13.24
N GLU A 38 -19.82 10.19 12.72
CA GLU A 38 -19.43 9.05 11.89
C GLU A 38 -18.79 9.49 10.57
N LEU A 39 -19.32 10.55 9.94
CA LEU A 39 -18.72 11.13 8.74
C LEU A 39 -17.35 11.74 9.04
N LEU A 40 -17.19 12.49 10.13
CA LEU A 40 -15.91 13.07 10.52
C LEU A 40 -14.88 11.99 10.87
N HIS A 41 -15.29 10.90 11.54
CA HIS A 41 -14.43 9.77 11.82
C HIS A 41 -14.00 9.04 10.53
N SER A 42 -14.95 8.80 9.61
CA SER A 42 -14.69 8.20 8.30
C SER A 42 -13.75 9.06 7.44
N ILE A 43 -13.95 10.38 7.43
CA ILE A 43 -13.08 11.34 6.74
C ILE A 43 -11.69 11.38 7.38
N GLY A 44 -11.60 11.34 8.72
CA GLY A 44 -10.33 11.29 9.43
C GLY A 44 -9.51 10.03 9.08
N SER A 45 -10.17 8.87 9.08
CA SER A 45 -9.57 7.59 8.71
C SER A 45 -9.15 7.55 7.23
N PHE A 46 -10.02 8.03 6.33
CA PHE A 46 -9.72 8.13 4.90
C PHE A 46 -8.55 9.08 4.62
N SER A 47 -8.54 10.26 5.27
CA SER A 47 -7.47 11.25 5.16
C SER A 47 -6.10 10.67 5.55
N ALA A 48 -6.06 9.86 6.62
CA ALA A 48 -4.84 9.20 7.08
C ALA A 48 -4.23 8.25 6.03
N VAL A 49 -5.05 7.64 5.18
CA VAL A 49 -4.61 6.75 4.08
C VAL A 49 -4.32 7.55 2.81
N VAL A 50 -5.12 8.56 2.50
CA VAL A 50 -4.96 9.35 1.27
C VAL A 50 -3.68 10.18 1.31
N TRP A 51 -3.30 10.74 2.46
CA TRP A 51 -2.09 11.56 2.57
C TRP A 51 -0.81 10.85 2.10
N PRO A 52 -0.44 9.66 2.62
CA PRO A 52 0.75 8.95 2.13
C PRO A 52 0.64 8.59 0.64
N VAL A 53 -0.54 8.16 0.17
CA VAL A 53 -0.73 7.79 -1.24
C VAL A 53 -0.57 9.00 -2.15
N ALA A 54 -1.16 10.14 -1.81
CA ALA A 54 -1.03 11.38 -2.58
C ALA A 54 0.44 11.83 -2.67
N VAL A 55 1.18 11.77 -1.56
CA VAL A 55 2.62 12.06 -1.54
C VAL A 55 3.39 11.09 -2.44
N THR A 56 3.10 9.79 -2.39
CA THR A 56 3.76 8.81 -3.29
C THR A 56 3.49 9.10 -4.75
N MET A 57 2.25 9.44 -5.11
CA MET A 57 1.86 9.71 -6.50
C MET A 57 2.52 10.99 -7.03
N LEU A 58 2.56 12.05 -6.22
CA LEU A 58 3.25 13.29 -6.59
C LEU A 58 4.75 13.08 -6.77
N LEU A 59 5.40 12.38 -5.84
CA LEU A 59 6.83 12.10 -5.93
C LEU A 59 7.17 11.16 -7.09
N ALA A 60 6.38 10.10 -7.30
CA ALA A 60 6.59 9.16 -8.41
C ALA A 60 6.42 9.85 -9.77
N SER A 61 5.40 10.71 -9.90
CA SER A 61 5.18 11.51 -11.11
C SER A 61 6.34 12.50 -11.34
N PHE A 62 6.74 13.23 -10.29
CA PHE A 62 7.88 14.16 -10.38
C PHE A 62 9.17 13.46 -10.80
N VAL A 63 9.47 12.31 -10.19
CA VAL A 63 10.65 11.50 -10.52
C VAL A 63 10.57 10.99 -11.96
N SER A 64 9.42 10.45 -12.37
CA SER A 64 9.27 9.88 -13.71
C SER A 64 9.50 10.94 -14.81
N LEU A 65 9.04 12.18 -14.60
CA LEU A 65 9.24 13.28 -15.54
C LEU A 65 10.67 13.85 -15.53
N ASN A 66 11.37 13.76 -14.40
CA ASN A 66 12.71 14.33 -14.26
C ASN A 66 13.83 13.30 -14.47
N VAL A 67 13.55 12.01 -14.38
CA VAL A 67 14.54 10.93 -14.40
C VAL A 67 14.19 9.97 -15.53
N GLU A 68 14.37 10.43 -16.77
CA GLU A 68 14.27 9.58 -17.96
C GLU A 68 15.67 9.39 -18.54
N ASP A 69 16.09 8.13 -18.67
CA ASP A 69 17.32 7.79 -19.36
C ASP A 69 17.07 6.65 -20.37
N PRO A 70 17.42 6.85 -21.65
CA PRO A 70 17.23 5.82 -22.67
C PRO A 70 18.11 4.57 -22.45
N ALA A 71 19.21 4.65 -21.68
CA ALA A 71 20.02 3.47 -21.40
C ALA A 71 19.38 2.58 -20.31
N SER A 72 18.82 3.16 -19.25
CA SER A 72 18.02 2.40 -18.28
C SER A 72 16.79 1.77 -18.90
N ALA A 73 16.07 2.50 -19.77
CA ALA A 73 14.92 1.97 -20.48
C ALA A 73 15.28 0.78 -21.39
N LYS A 74 16.44 0.84 -22.06
CA LYS A 74 16.94 -0.28 -22.89
C LYS A 74 17.32 -1.51 -22.07
N ALA A 75 18.06 -1.33 -20.98
CA ALA A 75 18.46 -2.44 -20.11
C ALA A 75 17.24 -3.15 -19.50
N LEU A 76 16.21 -2.38 -19.17
CA LEU A 76 14.96 -2.88 -18.63
C LEU A 76 14.09 -3.57 -19.70
N ALA A 77 14.04 -3.00 -20.89
CA ALA A 77 13.40 -3.62 -22.04
C ALA A 77 14.06 -4.97 -22.38
N GLU A 78 15.39 -5.05 -22.38
CA GLU A 78 16.11 -6.31 -22.67
C GLU A 78 15.90 -7.37 -21.57
N ALA A 79 15.80 -6.96 -20.31
CA ALA A 79 15.60 -7.88 -19.20
C ALA A 79 14.15 -8.40 -19.07
N TYR A 80 13.14 -7.59 -19.42
CA TYR A 80 11.74 -7.88 -19.13
C TYR A 80 10.82 -7.99 -20.36
N LEU A 81 11.20 -7.48 -21.54
CA LEU A 81 10.38 -7.57 -22.75
C LEU A 81 10.89 -8.68 -23.67
N ILE A 82 9.96 -9.54 -24.10
CA ILE A 82 10.24 -10.58 -25.10
C ILE A 82 10.31 -9.94 -26.51
N TYR A 83 9.37 -9.04 -26.79
CA TYR A 83 9.34 -8.22 -27.99
C TYR A 83 9.81 -6.81 -27.63
N GLY A 84 11.05 -6.48 -28.00
CA GLY A 84 11.66 -5.19 -27.69
C GLY A 84 11.25 -4.05 -28.63
N PRO A 85 11.55 -2.80 -28.26
CA PRO A 85 11.18 -1.58 -29.01
C PRO A 85 11.80 -1.46 -30.40
N GLU A 86 12.80 -2.30 -30.73
CA GLU A 86 13.37 -2.41 -32.08
C GLU A 86 12.39 -3.04 -33.08
N THR A 87 11.54 -3.97 -32.61
CA THR A 87 10.50 -4.63 -33.43
C THR A 87 9.34 -3.68 -33.75
N ASP A 88 9.13 -2.67 -32.89
CA ASP A 88 8.03 -1.71 -32.99
C ASP A 88 8.27 -0.54 -33.96
N LYS A 89 9.52 -0.33 -34.44
CA LYS A 89 9.90 0.86 -35.23
C LYS A 89 9.24 0.96 -36.62
N GLY A 90 8.51 -0.08 -37.07
CA GLY A 90 7.78 -0.07 -38.35
C GLY A 90 6.44 -0.81 -38.34
N ALA A 91 5.95 -1.23 -37.17
CA ALA A 91 4.78 -2.09 -37.05
C ALA A 91 3.45 -1.29 -37.06
N SER A 92 2.40 -1.89 -37.62
CA SER A 92 1.03 -1.37 -37.53
C SER A 92 0.58 -1.26 -36.08
N THR A 93 -0.31 -0.32 -35.75
CA THR A 93 -0.87 -0.14 -34.41
C THR A 93 -1.44 -1.44 -33.85
N GLY A 94 -2.05 -2.28 -34.70
CA GLY A 94 -2.56 -3.60 -34.28
C GLY A 94 -1.47 -4.55 -33.79
N THR A 95 -0.34 -4.60 -34.50
CA THR A 95 0.81 -5.45 -34.14
C THR A 95 1.49 -4.95 -32.86
N LYS A 96 1.60 -3.63 -32.67
CA LYS A 96 2.13 -3.04 -31.44
C LYS A 96 1.29 -3.42 -30.21
N VAL A 97 -0.04 -3.42 -30.35
CA VAL A 97 -0.95 -3.81 -29.28
C VAL A 97 -0.82 -5.29 -28.97
N THR A 98 -0.72 -6.16 -29.98
CA THR A 98 -0.56 -7.61 -29.75
C THR A 98 0.78 -7.93 -29.10
N ASP A 99 1.86 -7.30 -29.55
CA ASP A 99 3.20 -7.53 -29.02
C ASP A 99 3.32 -7.04 -27.58
N ALA A 100 2.77 -5.85 -27.29
CA ALA A 100 2.64 -5.32 -25.94
C ALA A 100 1.80 -6.21 -25.03
N LEU A 101 0.69 -6.78 -25.52
CA LEU A 101 -0.17 -7.68 -24.75
C LEU A 101 0.55 -8.99 -24.42
N VAL A 102 1.28 -9.56 -25.38
CA VAL A 102 2.06 -10.78 -25.15
C VAL A 102 3.19 -10.53 -24.15
N ASN A 103 3.88 -9.39 -24.24
CA ASN A 103 4.89 -8.98 -23.27
C ASN A 103 4.30 -8.83 -21.87
N ALA A 104 3.17 -8.12 -21.74
CA ALA A 104 2.48 -7.94 -20.46
C ALA A 104 2.05 -9.29 -19.86
N LEU A 105 1.49 -10.18 -20.66
CA LEU A 105 1.07 -11.51 -20.22
C LEU A 105 2.27 -12.35 -19.76
N ALA A 106 3.40 -12.28 -20.47
CA ALA A 106 4.62 -12.98 -20.08
C ALA A 106 5.15 -12.47 -18.73
N ILE A 107 5.24 -11.14 -18.54
CA ILE A 107 5.68 -10.53 -17.27
C ILE A 107 4.76 -10.96 -16.12
N VAL A 108 3.44 -10.88 -16.32
CA VAL A 108 2.48 -11.30 -15.29
C VAL A 108 2.58 -12.79 -15.01
N SER A 109 2.76 -13.64 -16.03
CA SER A 109 2.96 -15.08 -15.85
C SER A 109 4.22 -15.40 -15.02
N PHE A 110 5.29 -14.63 -15.19
CA PHE A 110 6.49 -14.74 -14.36
C PHE A 110 6.20 -14.41 -12.90
N PHE A 111 5.47 -13.31 -12.63
CA PHE A 111 5.05 -12.96 -11.27
C PHE A 111 4.13 -14.02 -10.64
N LEU A 112 3.25 -14.66 -11.42
CA LEU A 112 2.42 -15.77 -10.97
C LEU A 112 3.26 -16.97 -10.53
N VAL A 113 4.23 -17.36 -11.36
CA VAL A 113 5.15 -18.46 -11.04
C VAL A 113 5.98 -18.13 -9.80
N ALA A 114 6.54 -16.92 -9.72
CA ALA A 114 7.28 -16.46 -8.54
C ALA A 114 6.41 -16.50 -7.27
N THR A 115 5.16 -16.03 -7.35
CA THR A 115 4.21 -16.10 -6.23
C THR A 115 3.95 -17.55 -5.81
N PHE A 116 3.76 -18.46 -6.76
CA PHE A 116 3.58 -19.88 -6.46
C PHE A 116 4.82 -20.50 -5.81
N VAL A 117 6.03 -20.15 -6.27
CA VAL A 117 7.29 -20.59 -5.66
C VAL A 117 7.38 -20.13 -4.20
N ILE A 118 7.06 -18.87 -3.90
CA ILE A 118 7.07 -18.35 -2.52
C ILE A 118 6.08 -19.13 -1.65
N VAL A 119 4.85 -19.37 -2.13
CA VAL A 119 3.83 -20.15 -1.44
C VAL A 119 4.28 -21.60 -1.23
N CYS A 120 4.94 -22.20 -2.22
CA CYS A 120 5.48 -23.54 -2.15
C CYS A 120 6.60 -23.63 -1.10
N CYS A 121 7.54 -22.68 -1.11
CA CYS A 121 8.60 -22.57 -0.10
C CYS A 121 8.05 -22.39 1.32
N TYR A 122 6.97 -21.63 1.48
CA TYR A 122 6.28 -21.49 2.76
C TYR A 122 5.68 -22.83 3.21
N LYS A 123 5.01 -23.57 2.31
CA LYS A 123 4.43 -24.88 2.61
C LYS A 123 5.47 -25.92 3.05
N PHE A 124 6.70 -25.83 2.57
CA PHE A 124 7.80 -26.71 2.99
C PHE A 124 8.47 -26.28 4.31
N ASN A 125 7.89 -25.33 5.07
CA ASN A 125 8.39 -24.82 6.35
C ASN A 125 9.78 -24.15 6.27
N PHE A 126 10.22 -23.70 5.09
CA PHE A 126 11.49 -22.97 4.93
C PHE A 126 11.39 -21.50 5.34
N ASN A 127 10.77 -21.21 6.50
CA ASN A 127 10.47 -19.85 6.96
C ASN A 127 11.72 -18.96 7.08
N ARG A 128 12.87 -19.52 7.50
CA ARG A 128 14.14 -18.76 7.55
C ARG A 128 14.66 -18.36 6.17
N MET A 129 14.53 -19.25 5.18
CA MET A 129 14.93 -18.96 3.81
C MET A 129 14.00 -17.91 3.18
N LEU A 130 12.70 -18.00 3.43
CA LEU A 130 11.73 -17.02 2.95
C LEU A 130 11.99 -15.63 3.53
N ILE A 131 12.23 -15.54 4.85
CA ILE A 131 12.58 -14.29 5.51
C ILE A 131 13.89 -13.71 4.94
N GLY A 132 14.90 -14.56 4.73
CA GLY A 132 16.16 -14.15 4.10
C GLY A 132 15.98 -13.67 2.66
N TYR A 133 15.16 -14.37 1.86
CA TYR A 133 14.80 -13.97 0.50
C TYR A 133 14.10 -12.61 0.47
N MET A 134 13.12 -12.40 1.35
CA MET A 134 12.40 -11.13 1.42
C MET A 134 13.35 -9.98 1.81
N MET A 135 14.23 -10.18 2.79
CA MET A 135 15.24 -9.18 3.16
C MET A 135 16.23 -8.89 2.04
N PHE A 136 16.73 -9.93 1.36
CA PHE A 136 17.66 -9.79 0.25
C PHE A 136 17.01 -9.10 -0.95
N SER A 137 15.77 -9.47 -1.30
CA SER A 137 15.01 -8.84 -2.38
C SER A 137 14.76 -7.36 -2.11
N SER A 138 14.40 -6.99 -0.89
CA SER A 138 14.26 -5.58 -0.52
C SER A 138 15.60 -4.84 -0.52
N ALA A 139 16.70 -5.46 -0.08
CA ALA A 139 18.02 -4.87 -0.14
C ALA A 139 18.45 -4.60 -1.60
N MET A 140 18.20 -5.55 -2.50
CA MET A 140 18.45 -5.43 -3.93
C MET A 140 17.62 -4.30 -4.55
N LEU A 141 16.34 -4.18 -4.15
CA LEU A 141 15.45 -3.11 -4.60
C LEU A 141 15.92 -1.73 -4.13
N LEU A 142 16.15 -1.53 -2.83
CA LEU A 142 16.58 -0.23 -2.30
C LEU A 142 18.01 0.13 -2.70
N GLY A 143 18.92 -0.84 -2.67
CA GLY A 143 20.33 -0.65 -2.94
C GLY A 143 20.64 -0.54 -4.43
N MET A 144 20.31 -1.56 -5.23
CA MET A 144 20.70 -1.59 -6.65
C MET A 144 19.72 -0.81 -7.53
N LEU A 145 18.41 -1.04 -7.42
CA LEU A 145 17.45 -0.30 -8.24
C LEU A 145 17.38 1.17 -7.81
N GLY A 146 17.28 1.43 -6.49
CA GLY A 146 17.34 2.79 -5.94
C GLY A 146 18.68 3.49 -6.22
N GLY A 147 19.79 2.77 -6.17
CA GLY A 147 21.12 3.29 -6.51
C GLY A 147 21.25 3.67 -7.99
N ASN A 148 20.69 2.87 -8.91
CA ASN A 148 20.68 3.20 -10.34
C ASN A 148 19.90 4.50 -10.59
N MET A 149 18.70 4.61 -10.02
CA MET A 149 17.91 5.85 -10.06
C MET A 149 18.72 7.05 -9.53
N LEU A 150 19.43 6.89 -8.41
CA LEU A 150 20.23 7.96 -7.82
C LEU A 150 21.42 8.38 -8.71
N VAL A 151 22.09 7.42 -9.37
CA VAL A 151 23.17 7.72 -10.33
C VAL A 151 22.66 8.58 -11.47
N ILE A 152 21.48 8.27 -12.03
CA ILE A 152 20.87 9.06 -13.11
C ILE A 152 20.53 10.47 -12.63
N VAL A 153 20.01 10.60 -11.41
CA VAL A 153 19.73 11.90 -10.79
C VAL A 153 21.03 12.70 -10.62
N ILE A 154 22.09 12.11 -10.07
CA ILE A 154 23.39 12.77 -9.88
C ILE A 154 23.98 13.22 -11.22
N ALA A 155 23.89 12.37 -12.24
CA ALA A 155 24.34 12.69 -13.59
C ALA A 155 23.58 13.88 -14.20
N LYS A 156 22.27 13.98 -13.95
CA LYS A 156 21.43 15.08 -14.44
C LYS A 156 21.70 16.42 -13.71
N PHE A 157 21.98 16.37 -12.41
CA PHE A 157 22.33 17.55 -11.62
C PHE A 157 23.82 17.91 -11.67
N GLU A 158 24.63 17.15 -12.42
CA GLU A 158 26.09 17.33 -12.54
C GLU A 158 26.81 17.45 -11.19
N ILE A 159 26.33 16.75 -10.16
CA ILE A 159 26.90 16.82 -8.82
C ILE A 159 28.15 15.93 -8.79
N PRO A 160 29.35 16.48 -8.51
CA PRO A 160 30.56 15.67 -8.42
C PRO A 160 30.53 14.84 -7.13
N VAL A 161 30.10 13.59 -7.24
CA VAL A 161 30.07 12.62 -6.13
C VAL A 161 31.08 11.51 -6.39
N ASP A 162 31.90 11.20 -5.40
CA ASP A 162 32.84 10.08 -5.45
C ASP A 162 32.12 8.72 -5.33
N VAL A 163 32.58 7.73 -6.08
CA VAL A 163 31.99 6.38 -6.13
C VAL A 163 31.98 5.70 -4.75
N PHE A 164 33.02 5.89 -3.94
CA PHE A 164 33.09 5.31 -2.59
C PHE A 164 32.07 5.95 -1.65
N THR A 165 31.89 7.26 -1.74
CA THR A 165 30.87 7.99 -0.96
C THR A 165 29.48 7.52 -1.35
N LEU A 166 29.20 7.37 -2.65
CA LEU A 166 27.92 6.90 -3.15
C LEU A 166 27.64 5.46 -2.70
N LEU A 167 28.63 4.56 -2.83
CA LEU A 167 28.50 3.16 -2.42
C LEU A 167 28.24 3.04 -0.92
N PHE A 168 28.98 3.80 -0.10
CA PHE A 168 28.78 3.82 1.34
C PHE A 168 27.39 4.37 1.71
N ALA A 169 26.94 5.45 1.07
CA ALA A 169 25.62 6.02 1.29
C ALA A 169 24.50 5.02 0.92
N MET A 170 24.60 4.38 -0.24
CA MET A 170 23.60 3.39 -0.71
C MET A 170 23.59 2.12 0.14
N TYR A 171 24.75 1.66 0.61
CA TYR A 171 24.81 0.55 1.55
C TYR A 171 24.08 0.86 2.86
N ASN A 172 24.35 2.03 3.46
CA ASN A 172 23.65 2.45 4.68
C ASN A 172 22.14 2.63 4.45
N PHE A 173 21.76 3.27 3.35
CA PHE A 173 20.36 3.46 2.97
C PHE A 173 19.63 2.12 2.80
N SER A 174 20.24 1.16 2.11
CA SER A 174 19.66 -0.17 1.90
C SER A 174 19.53 -0.94 3.22
N VAL A 175 20.55 -0.95 4.07
CA VAL A 175 20.51 -1.67 5.36
C VAL A 175 19.46 -1.08 6.29
N VAL A 176 19.43 0.25 6.43
CA VAL A 176 18.43 0.94 7.26
C VAL A 176 17.02 0.78 6.68
N GLY A 177 16.88 0.76 5.36
CA GLY A 177 15.61 0.51 4.69
C GLY A 177 15.07 -0.89 4.95
N VAL A 178 15.89 -1.92 4.81
CA VAL A 178 15.50 -3.30 5.13
C VAL A 178 15.15 -3.43 6.61
N LEU A 179 15.96 -2.85 7.50
CA LEU A 179 15.66 -2.85 8.94
C LEU A 179 14.34 -2.13 9.24
N SER A 180 14.04 -1.00 8.61
CA SER A 180 12.80 -0.25 8.87
C SER A 180 11.54 -0.95 8.34
N ILE A 181 11.65 -1.69 7.22
CA ILE A 181 10.54 -2.44 6.61
C ILE A 181 10.24 -3.72 7.40
N PHE A 182 11.27 -4.49 7.78
CA PHE A 182 11.09 -5.79 8.43
C PHE A 182 11.06 -5.71 9.97
N TYR A 183 11.72 -4.73 10.57
CA TYR A 183 11.86 -4.60 12.03
C TYR A 183 10.97 -3.49 12.61
N GLN A 184 9.67 -3.50 12.28
CA GLN A 184 8.71 -2.45 12.66
C GLN A 184 8.56 -2.23 14.18
N LYS A 185 8.93 -3.20 15.02
CA LYS A 185 8.74 -3.13 16.48
C LYS A 185 9.67 -2.15 17.20
N GLY A 186 10.76 -1.70 16.55
CA GLY A 186 11.75 -0.80 17.15
C GLY A 186 11.98 0.50 16.38
N THR A 187 11.28 0.71 15.26
CA THR A 187 11.55 1.81 14.34
C THR A 187 10.44 2.86 14.44
N PRO A 188 10.76 4.17 14.44
CA PRO A 188 9.73 5.19 14.48
C PRO A 188 8.88 5.16 13.20
N MET A 189 7.57 5.36 13.35
CA MET A 189 6.58 5.20 12.28
C MET A 189 6.87 6.08 11.05
N TRP A 190 7.36 7.30 11.26
CA TRP A 190 7.72 8.22 10.17
C TRP A 190 8.84 7.66 9.28
N LEU A 191 9.78 6.91 9.85
CA LEU A 191 10.90 6.35 9.10
C LEU A 191 10.43 5.19 8.24
N THR A 192 9.65 4.26 8.81
CA THR A 192 9.05 3.14 8.06
C THR A 192 8.18 3.68 6.91
N GLN A 193 7.35 4.69 7.18
CA GLN A 193 6.54 5.35 6.15
C GLN A 193 7.39 5.98 5.05
N THR A 194 8.49 6.67 5.39
CA THR A 194 9.39 7.26 4.40
C THR A 194 10.02 6.20 3.49
N TYR A 195 10.45 5.05 4.04
CA TYR A 195 11.00 3.95 3.24
C TYR A 195 9.94 3.23 2.40
N LEU A 196 8.71 3.10 2.89
CA LEU A 196 7.57 2.59 2.10
C LEU A 196 7.26 3.52 0.92
N VAL A 197 7.32 4.84 1.13
CA VAL A 197 7.17 5.83 0.05
C VAL A 197 8.32 5.71 -0.95
N ALA A 198 9.57 5.63 -0.47
CA ALA A 198 10.75 5.54 -1.33
C ALA A 198 10.73 4.26 -2.20
N THR A 199 10.43 3.11 -1.61
CA THR A 199 10.29 1.84 -2.36
C THR A 199 9.18 1.90 -3.40
N SER A 200 8.06 2.55 -3.09
CA SER A 200 6.96 2.75 -4.04
C SER A 200 7.39 3.63 -5.22
N VAL A 201 8.12 4.71 -4.96
CA VAL A 201 8.65 5.61 -6.02
C VAL A 201 9.66 4.89 -6.91
N ILE A 202 10.59 4.13 -6.33
CA ILE A 202 11.58 3.35 -7.10
C ILE A 202 10.88 2.35 -8.02
N MET A 203 9.88 1.61 -7.52
CA MET A 203 9.13 0.66 -8.34
C MET A 203 8.26 1.32 -9.40
N ALA A 204 7.62 2.45 -9.07
CA ALA A 204 6.86 3.23 -10.04
C ALA A 204 7.76 3.75 -11.16
N TRP A 205 8.94 4.28 -10.82
CA TRP A 205 9.94 4.70 -11.79
C TRP A 205 10.38 3.55 -12.69
N GLN A 206 10.66 2.37 -12.12
CA GLN A 206 11.03 1.17 -12.87
C GLN A 206 9.93 0.76 -13.88
N LEU A 207 8.65 0.75 -13.46
CA LEU A 207 7.53 0.44 -14.34
C LEU A 207 7.28 1.55 -15.39
N GLY A 208 7.62 2.80 -15.07
CA GLY A 208 7.51 3.94 -15.99
C GLY A 208 8.49 3.91 -17.15
N GLN A 209 9.57 3.13 -17.07
CA GLN A 209 10.54 2.99 -18.16
C GLN A 209 10.05 2.09 -19.31
N PHE A 210 8.94 1.36 -19.14
CA PHE A 210 8.39 0.51 -20.19
C PHE A 210 7.78 1.34 -21.35
N PRO A 211 7.78 0.83 -22.59
CA PRO A 211 7.10 1.47 -23.71
C PRO A 211 5.60 1.65 -23.42
N GLU A 212 5.02 2.75 -23.90
CA GLU A 212 3.64 3.16 -23.59
C GLU A 212 2.62 2.02 -23.72
N TRP A 213 2.59 1.33 -24.86
CA TRP A 213 1.67 0.22 -25.10
C TRP A 213 1.84 -0.94 -24.12
N SER A 214 3.09 -1.26 -23.77
CA SER A 214 3.40 -2.32 -22.80
C SER A 214 2.98 -1.91 -21.39
N THR A 215 3.14 -0.64 -21.01
CA THR A 215 2.70 -0.11 -19.72
C THR A 215 1.18 -0.18 -19.57
N TRP A 216 0.43 0.27 -20.58
CA TRP A 216 -1.03 0.18 -20.59
C TRP A 216 -1.51 -1.28 -20.52
N ALA A 217 -0.91 -2.17 -21.31
CA ALA A 217 -1.22 -3.60 -21.29
C ALA A 217 -0.92 -4.22 -19.91
N LEU A 218 0.23 -3.91 -19.32
CA LEU A 218 0.64 -4.41 -18.00
C LEU A 218 -0.33 -3.96 -16.91
N VAL A 219 -0.74 -2.69 -16.88
CA VAL A 219 -1.72 -2.19 -15.90
C VAL A 219 -3.06 -2.89 -16.04
N ILE A 220 -3.56 -3.09 -17.26
CA ILE A 220 -4.82 -3.78 -17.52
C ILE A 220 -4.75 -5.24 -17.05
N VAL A 221 -3.69 -5.98 -17.43
CA VAL A 221 -3.55 -7.40 -17.05
C VAL A 221 -3.36 -7.55 -15.54
N LEU A 222 -2.59 -6.67 -14.87
CA LEU A 222 -2.46 -6.67 -13.41
C LEU A 222 -3.78 -6.38 -12.71
N ALA A 223 -4.59 -5.44 -13.23
CA ALA A 223 -5.91 -5.16 -12.68
C ALA A 223 -6.84 -6.38 -12.78
N PHE A 224 -6.83 -7.09 -13.92
CA PHE A 224 -7.56 -8.35 -14.06
C PHE A 224 -7.02 -9.44 -13.11
N TYR A 225 -5.70 -9.55 -12.94
CA TYR A 225 -5.10 -10.50 -12.01
C TYR A 225 -5.54 -10.24 -10.57
N ASP A 226 -5.47 -9.00 -10.10
CA ASP A 226 -5.87 -8.62 -8.74
C ASP A 226 -7.37 -8.93 -8.51
N LEU A 227 -8.22 -8.59 -9.49
CA LEU A 227 -9.65 -8.93 -9.47
C LEU A 227 -9.88 -10.45 -9.38
N CYS A 228 -9.18 -11.25 -10.19
CA CYS A 228 -9.29 -12.71 -10.16
C CYS A 228 -8.78 -13.30 -8.83
N ALA A 229 -7.72 -12.73 -8.25
CA ALA A 229 -7.16 -13.19 -6.98
C ALA A 229 -8.12 -12.95 -5.80
N VAL A 230 -8.86 -11.83 -5.81
CA VAL A 230 -9.87 -11.50 -4.79
C VAL A 230 -11.14 -12.33 -4.93
N LEU A 231 -11.64 -12.51 -6.17
CA LEU A 231 -12.91 -13.20 -6.41
C LEU A 231 -12.81 -14.73 -6.31
N THR A 232 -11.64 -15.33 -6.48
CA THR A 232 -11.49 -16.79 -6.47
C THR A 232 -11.55 -17.34 -5.03
N PRO A 233 -12.52 -18.20 -4.67
CA PRO A 233 -12.64 -18.75 -3.32
C PRO A 233 -11.49 -19.70 -2.92
N CYS A 234 -10.66 -20.12 -3.89
CA CYS A 234 -9.43 -20.91 -3.73
C CYS A 234 -8.16 -20.06 -3.90
N GLY A 235 -8.08 -18.91 -3.24
CA GLY A 235 -6.90 -18.05 -3.29
C GLY A 235 -5.80 -18.49 -2.32
N PRO A 236 -4.51 -18.51 -2.75
CA PRO A 236 -3.35 -18.58 -1.85
C PRO A 236 -3.41 -17.52 -0.73
N LEU A 237 -4.10 -16.40 -1.00
CA LEU A 237 -4.35 -15.31 -0.04
C LEU A 237 -5.19 -15.75 1.16
N LYS A 238 -6.27 -16.51 0.97
CA LYS A 238 -7.06 -17.06 2.10
C LYS A 238 -6.23 -18.03 2.91
N TRP A 239 -5.34 -18.78 2.25
CA TRP A 239 -4.46 -19.70 2.94
C TRP A 239 -3.42 -18.93 3.77
N LEU A 240 -2.82 -17.88 3.20
CA LEU A 240 -1.90 -16.98 3.89
C LEU A 240 -2.57 -16.29 5.10
N VAL A 241 -3.82 -15.81 4.95
CA VAL A 241 -4.59 -15.21 6.05
C VAL A 241 -4.86 -16.24 7.16
N ASN A 242 -5.29 -17.45 6.82
CA ASN A 242 -5.50 -18.52 7.79
C ASN A 242 -4.20 -18.90 8.51
N LEU A 243 -3.06 -18.88 7.81
CA LEU A 243 -1.74 -19.16 8.38
C LEU A 243 -1.27 -18.06 9.33
N VAL A 244 -1.46 -16.79 8.98
CA VAL A 244 -1.19 -15.64 9.87
C VAL A 244 -2.05 -15.72 11.14
N GLN A 245 -3.32 -16.10 11.00
CA GLN A 245 -4.22 -16.30 12.14
C GLN A 245 -3.83 -17.49 13.02
N GLN A 246 -3.29 -18.57 12.43
CA GLN A 246 -2.83 -19.76 13.17
C GLN A 246 -1.46 -19.59 13.86
N GLU A 247 -0.52 -18.85 13.26
CA GLU A 247 0.82 -18.63 13.84
C GLU A 247 0.83 -17.54 14.95
N GLY A 248 -0.30 -16.89 15.24
CA GLY A 248 -0.42 -15.92 16.34
C GLY A 248 0.50 -14.71 16.22
N ARG A 249 1.10 -14.48 15.05
CA ARG A 249 1.91 -13.29 14.76
C ARG A 249 0.99 -12.27 14.11
N PRO A 250 0.58 -11.20 14.83
CA PRO A 250 -0.13 -10.10 14.19
C PRO A 250 0.74 -9.58 13.05
N LEU A 251 0.13 -9.41 11.87
CA LEU A 251 0.75 -8.73 10.74
C LEU A 251 1.32 -7.40 11.25
N PRO A 252 2.62 -7.12 11.03
CA PRO A 252 3.20 -5.83 11.34
C PRO A 252 2.61 -4.84 10.32
N GLY A 253 1.42 -4.32 10.63
CA GLY A 253 0.60 -3.53 9.70
C GLY A 253 -0.90 -3.46 9.99
N MET A 254 -1.48 -4.34 10.82
CA MET A 254 -2.85 -4.18 11.31
C MET A 254 -2.85 -3.90 12.81
N PHE A 255 -2.47 -2.67 13.15
CA PHE A 255 -2.92 -2.01 14.38
C PHE A 255 -3.64 -0.74 13.95
N VAL A 256 -4.89 -0.87 13.51
CA VAL A 256 -5.86 0.20 13.77
C VAL A 256 -6.13 0.08 15.26
N ARG A 257 -5.45 0.90 16.04
CA ARG A 257 -5.70 1.05 17.47
C ARG A 257 -6.91 1.98 17.62
N ASP A 258 -7.85 1.54 18.44
CA ASP A 258 -8.81 2.41 19.13
C ASP A 258 -8.09 3.60 19.81
#